data_AF-A0A939X6Q6-F1
#
_entry.id   AF-A0A939X6Q6-F1
#
_cell.length_a   1.000
_cell.length_b   1.000
_cell.length_c   1.000
_cell.angle_alpha   90.00
_cell.angle_beta   90.00
_cell.angle_gamma   90.00
#
_symmetry.space_group_name_H-M   'P 1'
#
loop_
_entity.id
_entity.type
_entity.pdbx_description
1 polymer ?
#
loop_
_entity_poly.entity_id
_entity_poly.type
_entity_poly.pdbx_seq_one_letter_code
_entity_poly.pdbx_strand_id
1 'polypeptide(L)'
;MAFNVTFSNTIPFNDPKYRSIFLKVSGDLMVESDNPSLLVPGSEQTVKYVADMANYSIGRTLISMGSVSFRDLSTKLGEFVNVIASDLKSRSITLVGAAFNPIVPDDASQSRISRQDEMEKMTAAPAAPAPAPAPATAPAFSQAFASAAPAAAPVSNEPVLMKYCARCGTPSSGTKFCTTCGSSMIKK
;
A
#
# COMPACT_ATOMS: atom_id res chain seq x y z
N MET A 1 -39.74 7.61 5.75
CA MET A 1 -39.66 6.31 6.45
C MET A 1 -38.22 5.85 6.42
N ALA A 2 -37.62 5.70 7.60
CA ALA A 2 -36.26 5.17 7.71
C ALA A 2 -36.26 3.64 7.57
N PHE A 3 -35.23 3.09 6.92
CA PHE A 3 -35.00 1.65 6.83
C PHE A 3 -33.51 1.33 7.00
N ASN A 4 -33.22 0.10 7.42
CA ASN A 4 -31.86 -0.36 7.66
C ASN A 4 -31.29 -1.07 6.42
N VAL A 5 -30.04 -0.75 6.09
CA VAL A 5 -29.24 -1.35 5.04
C VAL A 5 -27.95 -1.89 5.63
N THR A 6 -27.83 -3.21 5.67
CA THR A 6 -26.59 -3.89 6.03
C THR A 6 -25.67 -3.96 4.82
N PHE A 7 -24.39 -3.65 5.00
CA PHE A 7 -23.37 -3.81 3.98
C PHE A 7 -22.16 -4.57 4.53
N SER A 8 -21.46 -5.26 3.64
CA SER A 8 -20.23 -5.96 3.96
C SER A 8 -19.37 -6.03 2.70
N ASN A 9 -18.11 -5.62 2.80
CA ASN A 9 -17.20 -5.65 1.68
C ASN A 9 -15.75 -5.84 2.13
N THR A 10 -14.93 -6.36 1.23
CA THR A 10 -13.49 -6.53 1.42
C THR A 10 -12.76 -5.51 0.55
N ILE A 11 -12.04 -4.59 1.17
CA ILE A 11 -11.41 -3.46 0.48
C ILE A 11 -9.88 -3.57 0.59
N PRO A 12 -9.13 -3.43 -0.51
CA PRO A 12 -7.67 -3.35 -0.45
C PRO A 12 -7.24 -2.08 0.29
N PHE A 13 -6.32 -2.22 1.22
CA PHE A 13 -5.79 -1.15 2.06
C PHE A 13 -4.27 -1.22 2.13
N ASN A 14 -3.61 -0.08 1.92
CA ASN A 14 -2.16 0.00 1.96
C ASN A 14 -1.67 0.43 3.35
N ASP A 15 -1.56 -0.54 4.26
CA ASP A 15 -1.04 -0.27 5.59
C ASP A 15 0.47 0.08 5.54
N PRO A 16 0.93 1.11 6.29
CA PRO A 16 2.33 1.53 6.29
C PRO A 16 3.31 0.45 6.76
N LYS A 17 2.89 -0.42 7.70
CA LYS A 17 3.69 -1.51 8.26
C LYS A 17 3.57 -2.77 7.42
N TYR A 18 2.34 -3.25 7.20
CA TYR A 18 2.11 -4.59 6.65
C TYR A 18 2.07 -4.66 5.12
N ARG A 19 1.88 -3.51 4.45
CA ARG A 19 1.77 -3.32 2.99
C ARG A 19 0.68 -4.18 2.34
N SER A 20 -0.24 -3.52 1.60
CA SER A 20 -1.30 -4.18 0.81
C SER A 20 -1.99 -5.33 1.55
N ILE A 21 -2.83 -4.98 2.51
CA ILE A 21 -3.73 -5.91 3.22
C ILE A 21 -5.16 -5.72 2.69
N PHE A 22 -6.03 -6.68 2.93
CA PHE A 22 -7.46 -6.52 2.68
C PHE A 22 -8.19 -6.38 4.00
N LEU A 23 -9.10 -5.42 4.06
CA LEU A 23 -9.92 -5.14 5.24
C LEU A 23 -11.36 -5.52 4.95
N LYS A 24 -11.95 -6.34 5.83
CA LYS A 24 -13.39 -6.58 5.87
C LYS A 24 -14.03 -5.42 6.62
N VAL A 25 -14.83 -4.64 5.92
CA VAL A 25 -15.62 -3.54 6.48
C VAL A 25 -17.09 -3.93 6.35
N SER A 26 -17.81 -3.92 7.45
CA SER A 26 -19.24 -4.18 7.48
C SER A 26 -19.93 -3.27 8.49
N GLY A 27 -21.23 -3.10 8.30
CA GLY A 27 -22.03 -2.25 9.16
C GLY A 27 -23.47 -2.16 8.69
N ASP A 28 -24.23 -1.37 9.44
CA ASP A 28 -25.64 -1.10 9.24
C ASP A 28 -25.84 0.41 9.07
N LEU A 29 -26.57 0.79 8.02
CA LEU A 29 -26.92 2.17 7.73
C LEU A 29 -28.42 2.35 7.86
N MET A 30 -28.83 3.30 8.69
CA MET A 30 -30.21 3.73 8.77
C MET A 30 -30.39 4.94 7.86
N VAL A 31 -31.12 4.74 6.77
CA VAL A 31 -31.32 5.76 5.73
C VAL A 31 -32.79 6.09 5.58
N GLU A 32 -33.05 7.33 5.23
CA GLU A 32 -34.38 7.84 4.90
C GLU A 32 -34.33 8.51 3.52
N SER A 33 -35.34 8.27 2.70
CA SER A 33 -35.47 8.93 1.40
C SER A 33 -36.42 10.10 1.49
N ASP A 34 -36.01 11.24 0.95
CA ASP A 34 -36.90 12.39 0.76
C ASP A 34 -37.85 12.17 -0.42
N ASN A 35 -37.54 11.19 -1.29
CA ASN A 35 -38.35 10.83 -2.45
C ASN A 35 -38.76 9.34 -2.40
N PRO A 36 -40.02 9.03 -2.03
CA PRO A 36 -40.49 7.65 -1.90
C PRO A 36 -40.57 6.90 -3.23
N SER A 37 -40.49 7.59 -4.37
CA SER A 37 -40.51 6.97 -5.71
C SER A 37 -39.15 6.42 -6.14
N LEU A 38 -38.06 6.93 -5.57
CA LEU A 38 -36.68 6.53 -5.93
C LEU A 38 -36.16 5.37 -5.08
N LEU A 39 -36.61 5.27 -3.83
CA LEU A 39 -36.16 4.26 -2.88
C LEU A 39 -37.38 3.63 -2.24
N VAL A 40 -37.71 2.43 -2.70
CA VAL A 40 -38.73 1.60 -2.08
C VAL A 40 -38.09 0.92 -0.87
N PRO A 41 -38.51 1.27 0.37
CA PRO A 41 -37.93 0.68 1.57
C PRO A 41 -38.02 -0.85 1.53
N GLY A 42 -36.90 -1.52 1.83
CA GLY A 42 -36.84 -2.99 1.83
C GLY A 42 -36.79 -3.65 0.45
N SER A 43 -36.81 -2.90 -0.65
CA SER A 43 -36.55 -3.48 -1.97
C SER A 43 -35.07 -3.86 -2.11
N GLU A 44 -34.80 -5.03 -2.68
CA GLU A 44 -33.44 -5.54 -2.86
C GLU A 44 -32.56 -4.58 -3.67
N GLN A 45 -33.12 -3.93 -4.69
CA GLN A 45 -32.42 -2.94 -5.50
C GLN A 45 -32.00 -1.71 -4.68
N THR A 46 -32.88 -1.23 -3.80
CA THR A 46 -32.59 -0.07 -2.93
C THR A 46 -31.50 -0.41 -1.92
N VAL A 47 -31.62 -1.57 -1.26
CA VAL A 47 -30.62 -2.04 -0.29
C VAL A 47 -29.26 -2.19 -0.96
N LYS A 48 -29.22 -2.84 -2.13
CA LYS A 48 -27.99 -3.00 -2.93
C LYS A 48 -27.40 -1.65 -3.32
N TYR A 49 -28.22 -0.73 -3.81
CA TYR A 49 -27.79 0.60 -4.23
C TYR A 49 -27.13 1.39 -3.11
N VAL A 50 -27.76 1.44 -1.93
CA VAL A 50 -27.23 2.14 -0.76
C VAL A 50 -25.97 1.46 -0.24
N ALA A 51 -25.93 0.13 -0.20
CA ALA A 51 -24.74 -0.63 0.19
C ALA A 51 -23.56 -0.39 -0.76
N ASP A 52 -23.79 -0.37 -2.08
CA ASP A 52 -22.77 -0.11 -3.09
C ASP A 52 -22.22 1.33 -2.96
N MET A 53 -23.08 2.32 -2.68
CA MET A 53 -22.66 3.69 -2.40
C MET A 53 -21.81 3.80 -1.13
N ALA A 54 -22.20 3.11 -0.06
CA ALA A 54 -21.41 3.07 1.17
C ALA A 54 -20.03 2.45 0.93
N ASN A 55 -20.00 1.31 0.24
CA ASN A 55 -18.76 0.62 -0.13
C ASN A 55 -17.83 1.51 -0.97
N TYR A 56 -18.39 2.20 -1.96
CA TYR A 56 -17.65 3.13 -2.81
C TYR A 56 -17.07 4.30 -1.98
N SER A 57 -17.88 4.90 -1.12
CA SER A 57 -17.49 6.02 -0.24
C SER A 57 -16.36 5.63 0.71
N ILE A 58 -16.47 4.46 1.34
CA ILE A 58 -15.47 3.93 2.26
C ILE A 58 -14.17 3.64 1.48
N GLY A 59 -14.26 2.96 0.34
CA GLY A 59 -13.09 2.65 -0.49
C GLY A 59 -12.34 3.90 -0.94
N ARG A 60 -13.06 4.92 -1.41
CA ARG A 60 -12.46 6.22 -1.78
C ARG A 60 -11.78 6.88 -0.59
N THR A 61 -12.43 6.89 0.58
CA THR A 61 -11.88 7.50 1.79
C THR A 61 -10.60 6.78 2.23
N LEU A 62 -10.60 5.45 2.23
CA LEU A 62 -9.44 4.61 2.55
C LEU A 62 -8.25 4.90 1.63
N ILE A 63 -8.47 5.10 0.33
CA ILE A 63 -7.42 5.45 -0.62
C ILE A 63 -6.88 6.86 -0.34
N SER A 64 -7.74 7.79 0.07
CA SER A 64 -7.37 9.19 0.32
C SER A 64 -6.70 9.45 1.68
N MET A 65 -6.87 8.57 2.67
CA MET A 65 -6.37 8.77 4.03
C MET A 65 -4.84 8.69 4.16
N GLY A 66 -4.12 8.22 3.14
CA GLY A 66 -2.66 8.19 3.16
C GLY A 66 -2.10 7.15 4.15
N SER A 67 -1.12 7.55 4.97
CA SER A 67 -0.30 6.65 5.80
C SER A 67 -0.94 6.30 7.16
N VAL A 68 -2.20 5.86 7.18
CA VAL A 68 -2.89 5.45 8.41
C VAL A 68 -2.71 3.96 8.64
N SER A 69 -2.47 3.52 9.88
CA SER A 69 -2.45 2.08 10.18
C SER A 69 -3.88 1.55 10.29
N PHE A 70 -4.08 0.30 9.88
CA PHE A 70 -5.39 -0.34 10.00
C PHE A 70 -5.91 -0.39 11.44
N ARG A 71 -5.00 -0.41 12.43
CA ARG A 71 -5.34 -0.41 13.86
C ARG A 71 -6.00 0.90 14.29
N ASP A 72 -5.68 2.01 13.62
CA ASP A 72 -6.19 3.33 13.92
C ASP A 72 -7.44 3.69 13.11
N LEU A 73 -7.85 2.85 12.14
CA LEU A 73 -9.02 3.11 11.30
C LEU A 73 -10.33 3.22 12.08
N SER A 74 -10.43 2.55 13.24
CA SER A 74 -11.58 2.66 14.13
C SER A 74 -11.80 4.10 14.62
N THR A 75 -10.72 4.86 14.82
CA THR A 75 -10.78 6.27 15.24
C THR A 75 -11.23 7.19 14.11
N LYS A 76 -11.15 6.71 12.86
CA LYS A 76 -11.51 7.45 11.64
C LYS A 76 -12.89 7.09 11.10
N LEU A 77 -13.66 6.25 11.80
CA LEU A 77 -15.00 5.86 11.38
C LEU A 77 -15.94 7.07 11.16
N GLY A 78 -15.77 8.13 11.95
CA GLY A 78 -16.53 9.38 11.77
C GLY A 78 -16.31 10.05 10.41
N GLU A 79 -15.11 9.94 9.83
CA GLU A 79 -14.83 10.47 8.49
C GLU A 79 -15.60 9.69 7.42
N PHE A 80 -15.69 8.35 7.56
CA PHE A 80 -16.51 7.54 6.65
C PHE A 80 -17.99 7.92 6.74
N VAL A 81 -18.53 8.09 7.95
CA VAL A 81 -19.92 8.50 8.15
C VAL A 81 -20.20 9.81 7.43
N ASN A 82 -19.31 10.79 7.57
CA ASN A 82 -19.47 12.10 6.95
C ASN A 82 -19.45 12.02 5.42
N VAL A 83 -18.53 11.24 4.83
CA VAL A 83 -18.45 11.06 3.38
C VAL A 83 -19.69 10.33 2.86
N ILE A 84 -20.10 9.23 3.51
CA ILE A 84 -21.31 8.47 3.14
C ILE A 84 -22.54 9.37 3.24
N ALA A 85 -22.69 10.13 4.33
CA ALA A 85 -23.81 11.04 4.52
C ALA A 85 -23.86 12.12 3.42
N SER A 86 -22.70 12.68 3.05
CA SER A 86 -22.60 13.67 1.97
C SER A 86 -22.98 13.07 0.61
N ASP A 87 -22.46 11.89 0.28
CA ASP A 87 -22.72 11.23 -0.99
C ASP A 87 -24.19 10.78 -1.10
N LEU A 88 -24.78 10.27 -0.02
CA LEU A 88 -26.21 9.94 0.05
C LEU A 88 -27.09 11.19 -0.08
N LYS A 89 -26.73 12.28 0.62
CA LYS A 89 -27.49 13.54 0.59
C LYS A 89 -27.51 14.15 -0.81
N SER A 90 -26.43 14.01 -1.59
CA SER A 90 -26.38 14.47 -2.98
C SER A 90 -27.42 13.79 -3.89
N ARG A 91 -28.03 12.70 -3.42
CA ARG A 91 -29.02 11.88 -4.14
C ARG A 91 -30.39 11.86 -3.47
N SER A 92 -30.67 12.83 -2.58
CA SER A 92 -31.92 12.93 -1.81
C SER A 92 -32.15 11.76 -0.84
N ILE A 93 -31.06 11.21 -0.31
CA ILE A 93 -31.06 10.17 0.72
C ILE A 93 -30.41 10.73 1.98
N THR A 94 -31.14 10.77 3.07
CA THR A 94 -30.65 11.24 4.36
C THR A 94 -30.13 10.06 5.18
N LEU A 95 -28.87 10.13 5.62
CA LEU A 95 -28.32 9.18 6.59
C LEU A 95 -28.78 9.57 7.99
N VAL A 96 -29.64 8.76 8.60
CA VAL A 96 -30.20 8.97 9.95
C VAL A 96 -29.28 8.40 11.02
N GLY A 97 -28.62 7.28 10.72
CA GLY A 97 -27.67 6.63 11.63
C GLY A 97 -26.75 5.67 10.89
N ALA A 98 -25.60 5.39 11.49
CA ALA A 98 -24.65 4.41 10.99
C ALA A 98 -24.01 3.67 12.16
N ALA A 99 -23.96 2.34 12.06
CA ALA A 99 -23.26 1.48 12.98
C ALA A 99 -22.23 0.67 12.19
N PHE A 100 -20.98 0.71 12.62
CA PHE A 100 -19.90 -0.06 11.97
C PHE A 100 -19.48 -1.20 12.87
N ASN A 101 -19.29 -2.37 12.27
CA ASN A 101 -18.59 -3.46 12.91
C ASN A 101 -17.10 -3.15 12.99
N PRO A 102 -16.36 -3.77 13.93
CA PRO A 102 -14.91 -3.62 13.99
C PRO A 102 -14.28 -4.00 12.66
N ILE A 103 -13.49 -3.07 12.10
CA ILE A 103 -12.75 -3.31 10.86
C ILE A 103 -11.67 -4.33 11.16
N VAL A 104 -11.75 -5.48 10.51
CA VAL A 104 -10.80 -6.57 10.68
C VAL A 104 -10.11 -6.90 9.36
N PRO A 105 -8.82 -7.25 9.37
CA PRO A 105 -8.18 -7.77 8.17
C PRO A 105 -8.83 -9.09 7.76
N ASP A 106 -8.81 -9.40 6.46
CA ASP A 106 -9.22 -10.70 5.96
C ASP A 106 -8.31 -11.82 6.48
N ASP A 107 -8.76 -13.08 6.37
CA ASP A 107 -8.06 -14.21 6.97
C ASP A 107 -6.63 -14.40 6.41
N ALA A 108 -6.42 -14.08 5.13
CA ALA A 108 -5.10 -14.13 4.52
C ALA A 108 -4.20 -12.98 5.02
N SER A 109 -4.74 -11.77 5.16
CA SER A 109 -3.97 -10.64 5.73
C SER A 109 -3.68 -10.82 7.20
N GLN A 110 -4.62 -11.34 8.00
CA GLN A 110 -4.38 -11.65 9.42
C GLN A 110 -3.21 -12.62 9.58
N SER A 111 -3.18 -13.68 8.77
CA SER A 111 -2.09 -14.65 8.79
C SER A 111 -0.73 -14.01 8.48
N ARG A 112 -0.68 -13.06 7.53
CA ARG A 112 0.54 -12.31 7.18
C ARG A 112 0.97 -11.37 8.31
N ILE A 113 0.01 -10.63 8.87
CA ILE A 113 0.23 -9.70 9.99
C ILE A 113 0.82 -10.45 11.17
N SER A 114 0.22 -11.57 11.58
CA SER A 114 0.69 -12.38 12.70
C SER A 114 2.11 -12.90 12.50
N ARG A 115 2.45 -13.39 11.29
CA ARG A 115 3.83 -13.84 10.99
C ARG A 115 4.85 -12.71 11.06
N GLN A 116 4.50 -11.52 10.59
CA GLN A 116 5.40 -10.36 10.66
C GLN A 116 5.59 -9.88 12.10
N ASP A 117 4.51 -9.79 12.87
CA ASP A 117 4.58 -9.41 14.28
C ASP A 117 5.39 -10.43 15.10
N GLU A 118 5.28 -11.73 14.81
CA GLU A 118 6.07 -12.78 15.46
C GLU A 118 7.56 -12.68 15.13
N MET A 119 7.92 -12.47 13.86
CA MET A 119 9.31 -12.26 13.45
C MET A 119 9.93 -11.01 14.07
N GLU A 120 9.17 -9.91 14.17
CA GLU A 120 9.60 -8.69 14.84
C GLU A 120 9.86 -8.95 16.33
N LYS A 121 8.98 -9.72 16.99
CA LYS A 121 9.15 -10.10 18.39
C LYS A 121 10.41 -10.95 18.63
N MET A 122 10.78 -11.81 17.68
CA MET A 122 12.00 -12.63 17.77
C MET A 122 13.27 -11.83 17.48
N THR A 123 13.21 -10.84 16.59
CA THR A 123 14.35 -9.97 16.23
C THR A 123 14.55 -8.80 17.20
N ALA A 124 13.53 -8.46 17.99
CA ALA A 124 13.61 -7.47 19.08
C ALA A 124 14.24 -8.03 20.37
N ALA A 125 14.70 -9.28 20.39
CA ALA A 125 15.54 -9.78 21.48
C ALA A 125 16.82 -8.90 21.56
N PRO A 126 17.21 -8.40 22.74
CA PRO A 126 18.37 -7.53 22.86
C PRO A 126 19.59 -8.26 22.32
N ALA A 127 20.27 -7.66 21.34
CA ALA A 127 21.57 -8.11 20.92
C ALA A 127 22.45 -8.21 22.17
N ALA A 128 22.79 -9.44 22.57
CA ALA A 128 23.82 -9.66 23.56
C ALA A 128 25.06 -8.88 23.10
N PRO A 129 25.73 -8.11 23.99
CA PRO A 129 26.87 -7.31 23.58
C PRO A 129 27.90 -8.21 22.92
N ALA A 130 28.26 -7.86 21.68
CA ALA A 130 29.27 -8.57 20.92
C ALA A 130 30.58 -8.59 21.74
N PRO A 131 31.28 -9.74 21.86
CA PRO A 131 32.61 -9.76 22.45
C PRO A 131 33.53 -8.85 21.62
N ALA A 132 34.28 -8.00 22.33
CA ALA A 132 35.19 -7.02 21.75
C ALA A 132 36.16 -7.66 20.74
N PRO A 133 36.48 -6.99 19.62
CA PRO A 133 37.48 -7.49 18.68
C PRO A 133 38.86 -7.51 19.35
N ALA A 134 39.49 -8.68 19.36
CA ALA A 134 40.89 -8.83 19.77
C ALA A 134 41.82 -8.07 18.79
N PRO A 135 42.94 -7.48 19.26
CA PRO A 135 43.84 -6.74 18.39
C PRO A 135 44.52 -7.67 17.38
N ALA A 136 44.28 -7.42 16.08
CA ALA A 136 44.96 -8.09 15.00
C ALA A 136 46.40 -7.56 14.85
N THR A 137 47.38 -8.44 15.00
CA THR A 137 48.78 -8.20 14.66
C THR A 137 48.93 -8.12 13.14
N ALA A 138 49.46 -7.00 12.66
CA ALA A 138 49.85 -6.79 11.27
C ALA A 138 51.20 -7.46 10.95
N PRO A 139 51.38 -8.00 9.74
CA PRO A 139 52.68 -8.05 9.11
C PRO A 139 52.73 -7.10 7.90
N ALA A 140 53.71 -6.20 7.94
CA ALA A 140 54.16 -5.41 6.82
C ALA A 140 54.84 -6.31 5.78
N PHE A 141 54.53 -6.13 4.50
CA PHE A 141 55.43 -6.52 3.41
C PHE A 141 55.46 -5.46 2.31
N SER A 142 56.70 -5.13 1.96
CA SER A 142 57.17 -3.98 1.22
C SER A 142 56.91 -4.02 -0.29
N GLN A 143 56.90 -2.81 -0.87
CA GLN A 143 56.83 -2.49 -2.30
C GLN A 143 57.91 -3.19 -3.14
N ALA A 144 57.56 -3.52 -4.39
CA ALA A 144 58.49 -3.52 -5.52
C ALA A 144 57.77 -3.17 -6.83
N PHE A 145 58.34 -2.20 -7.54
CA PHE A 145 57.94 -1.63 -8.82
C PHE A 145 57.97 -2.63 -9.99
N ALA A 146 57.16 -2.38 -11.02
CA ALA A 146 57.65 -2.35 -12.42
C ALA A 146 56.60 -1.77 -13.39
N SER A 147 57.00 -0.70 -14.08
CA SER A 147 56.33 -0.05 -15.19
C SER A 147 56.32 -0.90 -16.46
N ALA A 148 55.28 -0.78 -17.29
CA ALA A 148 55.40 -0.83 -18.76
C ALA A 148 54.10 -0.35 -19.45
N ALA A 149 54.19 0.73 -20.22
CA ALA A 149 53.27 1.04 -21.31
C ALA A 149 53.61 0.18 -22.54
N PRO A 150 52.65 -0.10 -23.45
CA PRO A 150 52.64 0.59 -24.75
C PRO A 150 51.21 0.93 -25.25
N ALA A 151 50.96 2.10 -25.84
CA ALA A 151 50.97 2.43 -27.28
C ALA A 151 49.76 1.94 -28.12
N ALA A 152 48.95 2.92 -28.55
CA ALA A 152 48.23 3.10 -29.82
C ALA A 152 47.35 1.99 -30.46
N ALA A 153 46.01 2.26 -30.47
CA ALA A 153 45.01 2.19 -31.57
C ALA A 153 44.75 0.84 -32.32
N PRO A 154 43.51 0.52 -32.78
CA PRO A 154 42.52 1.44 -33.33
C PRO A 154 41.08 1.31 -32.81
N VAL A 155 40.37 2.43 -32.98
CA VAL A 155 38.91 2.60 -33.09
C VAL A 155 38.20 1.38 -33.71
N SER A 156 37.30 0.76 -32.95
CA SER A 156 36.10 0.12 -33.49
C SER A 156 34.91 0.99 -33.12
N ASN A 157 34.50 1.79 -34.11
CA ASN A 157 33.31 2.63 -34.08
C ASN A 157 32.09 1.73 -34.29
N GLU A 158 31.68 1.02 -33.25
CA GLU A 158 30.39 0.32 -33.24
C GLU A 158 29.41 1.19 -32.45
N PRO A 159 28.22 1.52 -32.99
CA PRO A 159 27.28 2.37 -32.28
C PRO A 159 26.90 1.67 -30.98
N VAL A 160 27.44 2.17 -29.86
CA VAL A 160 27.04 1.74 -28.52
C VAL A 160 25.56 2.05 -28.44
N LEU A 161 24.76 1.00 -28.60
CA LEU A 161 23.31 1.06 -28.59
C LEU A 161 22.90 1.42 -27.16
N MET A 162 22.90 2.73 -26.87
CA MET A 162 22.66 3.29 -25.56
C MET A 162 21.25 2.87 -25.14
N LYS A 163 21.18 2.07 -24.08
CA LYS A 163 19.91 1.72 -23.44
C LYS A 163 19.62 2.75 -22.36
N TYR A 164 18.36 3.10 -22.22
CA TYR A 164 17.89 4.10 -21.26
C TYR A 164 16.93 3.45 -20.25
N CYS A 165 16.94 3.87 -18.98
CA CYS A 165 15.88 3.48 -18.04
C CYS A 165 14.56 4.11 -18.49
N ALA A 166 13.53 3.29 -18.73
CA ALA A 166 12.18 3.78 -19.09
C ALA A 166 11.56 4.69 -18.02
N ARG A 167 12.05 4.60 -16.77
CA ARG A 167 11.52 5.32 -15.61
C ARG A 167 12.28 6.60 -15.25
N CYS A 168 13.59 6.66 -15.48
CA CYS A 168 14.42 7.81 -15.07
C CYS A 168 15.36 8.36 -16.15
N GLY A 169 15.38 7.75 -17.34
CA GLY A 169 16.15 8.25 -18.49
C GLY A 169 17.67 8.06 -18.41
N THR A 170 18.20 7.49 -17.33
CA THR A 170 19.65 7.32 -17.16
C THR A 170 20.22 6.38 -18.24
N PRO A 171 21.24 6.80 -19.01
CA PRO A 171 21.93 5.92 -19.95
C PRO A 171 22.87 4.99 -19.21
N SER A 172 22.90 3.71 -19.58
CA SER A 172 23.92 2.78 -19.10
C SER A 172 24.32 1.78 -20.18
N SER A 173 25.62 1.51 -20.28
CA SER A 173 26.18 0.53 -21.21
C SER A 173 26.34 -0.82 -20.50
N GLY A 174 25.49 -1.78 -20.86
CA GLY A 174 25.74 -3.21 -20.57
C GLY A 174 24.83 -3.88 -19.54
N THR A 175 24.11 -3.15 -18.68
CA THR A 175 23.23 -3.77 -17.67
C THR A 175 21.78 -3.93 -18.17
N LYS A 176 21.12 -5.06 -17.84
CA LYS A 176 19.69 -5.30 -18.16
C LYS A 176 18.74 -4.45 -17.32
N PHE A 177 19.20 -4.01 -16.15
CA PHE A 177 18.45 -3.20 -15.20
C PHE A 177 19.22 -1.93 -14.88
N CYS A 178 18.49 -0.86 -14.61
CA CYS A 178 19.07 0.40 -14.16
C CYS A 178 19.50 0.28 -12.69
N THR A 179 20.73 0.67 -12.41
CA THR A 179 21.31 0.69 -11.06
C THR A 179 20.69 1.75 -10.14
N THR A 180 20.01 2.75 -10.69
CA THR A 180 19.34 3.82 -9.93
C THR A 180 17.86 3.50 -9.66
N CYS A 181 17.13 3.04 -10.68
CA CYS A 181 15.67 2.92 -10.65
C CYS A 181 15.18 1.46 -10.49
N GLY A 182 16.07 0.47 -10.62
CA GLY A 182 15.76 -0.98 -10.62
C GLY A 182 14.94 -1.47 -11.83
N SER A 183 14.52 -0.56 -12.72
CA SER A 183 13.65 -0.88 -13.86
C SER A 183 14.44 -1.43 -15.04
N SER A 184 13.76 -2.15 -15.93
CA SER A 184 14.35 -2.70 -17.14
C SER A 184 14.80 -1.58 -18.09
N MET A 185 15.96 -1.78 -18.70
CA MET A 185 16.55 -0.85 -19.64
C MET A 185 15.98 -1.10 -21.04
N ILE A 186 15.43 -0.06 -21.66
CA ILE A 186 14.88 -0.12 -23.01
C ILE A 186 15.89 0.41 -24.02
N LYS A 187 15.92 -0.21 -25.21
CA LYS A 187 16.67 0.30 -26.36
C LYS A 187 15.81 1.38 -27.01
N LYS A 188 16.41 2.51 -27.36
CA LYS A 188 15.78 3.48 -28.25
C LYS A 188 16.17 3.17 -29.69
#